data_AF-A0A9N7YN95-F1
#
_entry.id   AF-A0A9N7YN95-F1
#
_cell.length_a   1.000
_cell.length_b   1.000
_cell.length_c   1.000
_cell.angle_alpha   90.00
_cell.angle_beta   90.00
_cell.angle_gamma   90.00
#
_symmetry.space_group_name_H-M   'P 1'
#
loop_
_entity.id
_entity.type
_entity.pdbx_description
1 polymer ?
#
loop_
_entity_poly.entity_id
_entity_poly.type
_entity_poly.pdbx_seq_one_letter_code
_entity_poly.pdbx_strand_id
1 'polypeptide(L)'
;MFQVFCEFNRVVGKGLRENFFDALDRFSPSLMDLFRKKRGLTGQILTDLLHKTKVNEPTHIRCLILRGLPIILGDDPSAFFRNCSDVNENGLYSQTAVGILCMDEENSTQLNPSKVGIILEGSVVMEDLANLPQAFCLLFGLIYALHLDYPKYMKNTFIFVQQKNNFTGRIPGNSSPPRIRRLEEVPV
;
A
#
# COMPACT_ATOMS: atom_id res chain seq x y z
N MET A 1 10.00 8.08 10.02
CA MET A 1 9.39 6.73 10.06
C MET A 1 8.71 6.40 11.40
N PHE A 2 9.38 6.57 12.55
CA PHE A 2 8.82 6.26 13.88
C PHE A 2 7.47 6.94 14.18
N GLN A 3 7.35 8.23 13.86
CA GLN A 3 6.12 9.02 14.07
C GLN A 3 4.89 8.42 13.35
N VAL A 4 5.06 7.85 12.15
CA VAL A 4 3.95 7.22 11.40
C VAL A 4 3.40 6.02 12.17
N PHE A 5 4.28 5.20 12.76
CA PHE A 5 3.87 4.05 13.56
C PHE A 5 3.15 4.47 14.85
N CYS A 6 3.65 5.51 15.52
CA CYS A 6 3.02 6.05 16.73
C CYS A 6 1.62 6.62 16.44
N GLU A 7 1.50 7.45 15.40
CA GLU A 7 0.21 8.05 15.03
C GLU A 7 -0.80 7.00 14.56
N PHE A 8 -0.36 6.02 13.77
CA PHE A 8 -1.24 4.90 13.41
C PHE A 8 -1.73 4.16 14.66
N ASN A 9 -0.84 3.83 15.58
CA ASN A 9 -1.23 3.14 16.81
C ASN A 9 -2.17 4.00 17.67
N ARG A 10 -1.96 5.32 17.72
CA ARG A 10 -2.87 6.24 18.43
C ARG A 10 -4.28 6.25 17.83
N VAL A 11 -4.40 6.18 16.50
CA VAL A 11 -5.69 6.23 15.79
C VAL A 11 -6.40 4.86 15.76
N VAL A 12 -5.65 3.77 15.55
CA VAL A 12 -6.19 2.42 15.29
C VAL A 12 -6.13 1.52 16.53
N GLY A 13 -5.27 1.84 17.51
CA GLY A 13 -5.05 1.04 18.71
C GLY A 13 -4.28 -0.27 18.45
N LYS A 14 -3.58 -0.37 17.31
CA LYS A 14 -2.82 -1.56 16.90
C LYS A 14 -1.46 -1.21 16.32
N GLY A 15 -0.47 -2.09 16.51
CA GLY A 15 0.85 -1.95 15.91
C GLY A 15 0.81 -2.19 14.40
N LEU A 16 1.06 -1.14 13.61
CA LEU A 16 1.01 -1.21 12.14
C LEU A 16 1.93 -2.27 11.56
N ARG A 17 3.23 -2.23 11.91
CA ARG A 17 4.27 -3.06 11.28
C ARG A 17 3.98 -4.55 11.45
N GLU A 18 3.85 -5.00 12.69
CA GLU A 18 3.64 -6.41 13.02
C GLU A 18 2.35 -6.93 12.39
N ASN A 19 1.22 -6.24 12.63
CA ASN A 19 -0.06 -6.68 12.08
C ASN A 19 -0.03 -6.75 10.55
N PHE A 20 0.52 -5.72 9.88
CA PHE A 20 0.61 -5.66 8.42
C PHE A 20 1.38 -6.84 7.84
N PHE A 21 2.58 -7.11 8.36
CA PHE A 21 3.43 -8.18 7.85
C PHE A 21 2.89 -9.56 8.21
N ASP A 22 2.40 -9.75 9.43
CA ASP A 22 1.81 -11.02 9.86
C ASP A 22 0.58 -11.37 9.03
N ALA A 23 -0.28 -10.39 8.75
CA ALA A 23 -1.42 -10.60 7.88
C ALA A 23 -0.95 -10.98 6.46
N LEU A 24 -0.03 -10.20 5.88
CA LEU A 24 0.49 -10.41 4.54
C LEU A 24 1.07 -11.81 4.37
N ASP A 25 1.89 -12.26 5.32
CA ASP A 25 2.47 -13.60 5.32
C ASP A 25 1.40 -14.68 5.49
N ARG A 26 0.45 -14.49 6.42
CA ARG A 26 -0.63 -15.45 6.68
C ARG A 26 -1.48 -15.75 5.45
N PHE A 27 -1.78 -14.76 4.62
CA PHE A 27 -2.61 -14.97 3.42
C PHE A 27 -1.82 -15.22 2.13
N SER A 28 -0.49 -15.08 2.15
CA SER A 28 0.37 -15.27 0.98
C SER A 28 0.17 -16.63 0.31
N PRO A 29 0.16 -17.78 1.02
CA PRO A 29 0.00 -19.10 0.39
C PRO A 29 -1.30 -19.21 -0.42
N SER A 30 -2.43 -18.81 0.16
CA SER A 30 -3.74 -18.90 -0.49
C SER A 30 -3.84 -17.97 -1.70
N LEU A 31 -3.23 -16.77 -1.64
CA LEU A 31 -3.21 -15.86 -2.78
C LEU A 31 -2.31 -16.37 -3.91
N MET A 32 -1.14 -16.95 -3.59
CA MET A 32 -0.29 -17.55 -4.61
C MET A 32 -0.99 -18.70 -5.35
N ASP A 33 -1.73 -19.55 -4.62
CA ASP A 33 -2.53 -20.60 -5.23
C ASP A 33 -3.67 -20.04 -6.09
N LEU A 34 -4.30 -18.95 -5.66
CA LEU A 34 -5.29 -18.24 -6.47
C LEU A 34 -4.65 -17.68 -7.75
N PHE A 35 -3.47 -17.06 -7.66
CA PHE A 35 -2.77 -16.49 -8.80
C PHE A 35 -2.47 -17.56 -9.87
N ARG A 36 -1.97 -18.73 -9.45
CA ARG A 36 -1.71 -19.88 -10.35
C ARG A 36 -2.96 -20.41 -11.06
N LYS A 37 -4.14 -20.26 -10.45
CA LYS A 37 -5.41 -20.74 -11.00
C LYS A 37 -6.05 -19.75 -11.98
N LYS A 38 -5.66 -18.47 -11.96
CA LYS A 38 -6.21 -17.46 -12.87
C LYS A 38 -5.78 -17.72 -14.32
N ARG A 39 -6.68 -17.43 -15.26
CA ARG A 39 -6.50 -17.62 -16.70
C ARG A 39 -6.78 -16.31 -17.45
N GLY A 40 -6.58 -16.31 -18.77
CA GLY A 40 -6.75 -15.11 -19.61
C GLY A 40 -5.67 -14.05 -19.36
N LEU A 41 -5.95 -12.80 -19.71
CA LEU A 41 -5.00 -11.67 -19.59
C LEU A 41 -4.51 -11.48 -18.14
N THR A 42 -5.43 -11.48 -17.18
CA THR A 42 -5.12 -11.43 -15.74
C THR A 42 -4.21 -12.59 -15.34
N GLY A 43 -4.49 -13.81 -15.82
CA GLY A 43 -3.67 -14.99 -15.55
C GLY A 43 -2.25 -14.88 -16.11
N GLN A 44 -2.08 -14.29 -17.30
CA GLN A 44 -0.77 -14.05 -17.90
C GLN A 44 0.05 -13.08 -17.05
N ILE A 45 -0.53 -11.93 -16.68
CA ILE A 45 0.13 -10.94 -15.81
C ILE A 45 0.57 -11.57 -14.48
N LEU A 46 -0.30 -12.35 -13.84
CA LEU A 46 0.01 -13.02 -12.58
C LEU A 46 1.07 -14.11 -12.73
N THR A 47 1.08 -14.82 -13.86
CA THR A 47 2.10 -15.84 -14.18
C THR A 47 3.47 -15.18 -14.34
N ASP A 48 3.54 -14.04 -15.01
CA ASP A 48 4.80 -13.28 -15.16
C ASP A 48 5.33 -12.80 -13.81
N LEU A 49 4.45 -12.32 -12.92
CA LEU A 49 4.83 -11.96 -11.55
C LEU A 49 5.34 -13.18 -10.78
N LEU A 50 4.66 -14.34 -10.87
CA LEU A 50 5.07 -15.58 -10.22
C LEU A 50 6.46 -16.03 -10.69
N HIS A 51 6.76 -15.98 -12.00
CA HIS A 51 8.06 -16.35 -12.54
C HIS A 51 9.21 -15.47 -12.02
N LYS A 52 8.95 -14.19 -11.76
CA LYS A 52 9.94 -13.24 -11.19
C LYS A 52 10.15 -13.42 -9.68
N THR A 53 9.35 -14.25 -9.02
CA THR A 53 9.37 -14.41 -7.56
C THR A 53 10.39 -15.44 -7.13
N LYS A 54 11.29 -15.05 -6.21
CA LYS A 54 12.14 -16.00 -5.47
C LYS A 54 11.34 -16.55 -4.29
N VAL A 55 10.83 -17.77 -4.42
CA VAL A 55 9.91 -18.38 -3.43
C VAL A 55 10.55 -18.65 -2.05
N ASN A 56 11.87 -18.58 -1.94
CA ASN A 56 12.59 -18.74 -0.67
C ASN A 56 12.87 -17.39 0.02
N GLU A 57 12.48 -16.28 -0.59
CA GLU A 57 12.75 -14.93 -0.10
C GLU A 57 11.43 -14.27 0.35
N PRO A 58 11.19 -14.11 1.67
CA PRO A 58 9.93 -13.56 2.20
C PRO A 58 9.58 -12.19 1.60
N THR A 59 10.58 -11.32 1.40
CA THR A 59 10.38 -10.01 0.78
C THR A 59 9.88 -10.13 -0.66
N HIS A 60 10.41 -11.07 -1.47
CA HIS A 60 9.93 -11.29 -2.83
C HIS A 60 8.48 -11.80 -2.86
N ILE A 61 8.11 -12.70 -1.94
CA ILE A 61 6.72 -13.17 -1.80
C ILE A 61 5.81 -11.99 -1.47
N ARG A 62 6.17 -11.16 -0.48
CA ARG A 62 5.40 -9.98 -0.11
C ARG A 62 5.26 -9.00 -1.28
N CYS A 63 6.31 -8.79 -2.08
CA CYS A 63 6.26 -7.98 -3.30
C CYS A 63 5.30 -8.58 -4.35
N LEU A 64 5.38 -9.89 -4.59
CA LEU A 64 4.47 -10.61 -5.49
C LEU A 64 3.02 -10.36 -5.07
N ILE A 65 2.72 -10.52 -3.79
CA ILE A 65 1.37 -10.35 -3.28
C ILE A 65 0.89 -8.90 -3.44
N LEU A 66 1.71 -7.91 -3.08
CA LEU A 66 1.33 -6.50 -3.19
C LEU A 66 1.16 -6.04 -4.65
N ARG A 67 1.87 -6.65 -5.60
CA ARG A 67 1.69 -6.38 -7.04
C ARG A 67 0.54 -7.16 -7.67
N GLY A 68 0.26 -8.38 -7.20
CA GLY A 68 -0.79 -9.24 -7.74
C GLY A 68 -2.19 -8.97 -7.18
N LEU A 69 -2.29 -8.50 -5.94
CA LEU A 69 -3.55 -8.12 -5.30
C LEU A 69 -4.42 -7.16 -6.14
N PRO A 70 -3.91 -6.01 -6.61
CA PRO A 70 -4.73 -5.10 -7.40
C PRO A 70 -5.27 -5.75 -8.69
N ILE A 71 -4.47 -6.61 -9.31
CA ILE A 71 -4.83 -7.32 -10.54
C ILE A 71 -6.01 -8.27 -10.31
N ILE A 72 -6.06 -8.98 -9.18
CA ILE A 72 -7.19 -9.87 -8.87
C ILE A 72 -8.43 -9.14 -8.34
N LEU A 73 -8.25 -7.95 -7.78
CA LEU A 73 -9.32 -7.12 -7.21
C LEU A 73 -9.89 -6.11 -8.21
N GLY A 74 -9.39 -6.09 -9.45
CA GLY A 74 -9.86 -5.20 -10.51
C GLY A 74 -9.43 -3.74 -10.32
N ASP A 75 -8.41 -3.49 -9.50
CA ASP A 75 -7.76 -2.17 -9.39
C ASP A 75 -6.77 -1.97 -10.55
N ASP A 76 -6.47 -0.70 -10.86
CA ASP A 76 -5.45 -0.32 -11.84
C ASP A 76 -4.22 0.24 -11.11
N PRO A 77 -3.15 -0.55 -10.95
CA PRO A 77 -1.98 -0.12 -10.20
C PRO A 77 -1.03 0.77 -11.01
N SER A 78 -1.32 1.07 -12.29
CA SER A 78 -0.42 1.83 -13.18
C SER A 78 -0.13 3.25 -12.67
N ALA A 79 -1.12 3.91 -12.07
CA ALA A 79 -0.96 5.23 -11.45
C ALA A 79 -0.39 5.18 -10.02
N PHE A 80 -0.32 3.98 -9.42
CA PHE A 80 0.14 3.76 -8.05
C PHE A 80 1.64 3.44 -7.98
N PHE A 81 2.11 2.46 -8.77
CA PHE A 81 3.54 2.13 -8.85
C PHE A 81 4.18 2.96 -9.97
N ARG A 82 4.84 4.04 -9.59
CA ARG A 82 5.52 4.96 -10.51
C ARG A 82 6.99 4.67 -10.61
N ASN A 83 7.60 4.96 -11.75
CA ASN A 83 9.04 4.93 -11.93
C ASN A 83 9.61 6.35 -11.96
N CYS A 84 10.92 6.50 -11.74
CA CYS A 84 11.61 7.80 -11.80
C CYS A 84 11.51 8.47 -13.19
N SER A 85 11.34 7.68 -14.24
CA SER A 85 11.08 8.17 -15.61
C SER A 85 9.73 8.84 -15.80
N ASP A 86 8.77 8.63 -14.89
CA ASP A 86 7.39 9.11 -15.02
C ASP A 86 7.21 10.55 -14.51
N VAL A 87 8.32 11.22 -14.18
CA VAL A 87 8.36 12.61 -13.71
C VAL A 87 8.04 13.56 -14.87
N ASN A 88 7.15 14.52 -14.64
CA ASN A 88 6.87 15.55 -15.64
C ASN A 88 8.01 16.58 -15.75
N GLU A 89 7.93 17.49 -16.72
CA GLU A 89 8.93 18.55 -16.94
C GLU A 89 9.17 19.43 -15.71
N ASN A 90 8.21 19.50 -14.78
CA ASN A 90 8.29 20.29 -13.56
C ASN A 90 8.83 19.50 -12.35
N GLY A 91 9.28 18.26 -12.52
CA GLY A 91 9.77 17.45 -11.40
C GLY A 91 8.67 16.82 -10.54
N LEU A 92 7.40 16.91 -10.96
CA LEU A 92 6.24 16.44 -10.19
C LEU A 92 5.61 15.19 -10.80
N TYR A 93 5.04 14.37 -9.93
CA TYR A 93 4.17 13.26 -10.31
C TYR A 93 2.71 13.74 -10.32
N SER A 94 2.42 14.85 -11.02
CA SER A 94 1.19 15.66 -10.87
C SER A 94 -0.14 14.93 -11.05
N GLN A 95 -0.14 13.71 -11.60
CA GLN A 95 -1.32 12.86 -11.75
C GLN A 95 -1.49 11.81 -10.63
N THR A 96 -0.52 11.65 -9.72
CA THR A 96 -0.51 10.66 -8.64
C THR A 96 -0.71 11.34 -7.30
N ALA A 97 -1.95 11.30 -6.79
CA ALA A 97 -2.26 11.79 -5.46
C ALA A 97 -1.65 10.93 -4.34
N VAL A 98 -1.57 9.61 -4.54
CA VAL A 98 -0.98 8.68 -3.56
C VAL A 98 -0.28 7.52 -4.29
N GLY A 99 1.02 7.37 -4.17
CA GLY A 99 1.76 6.34 -4.90
C GLY A 99 3.03 5.87 -4.23
N ILE A 100 3.62 4.83 -4.83
CA ILE A 100 4.92 4.30 -4.47
C ILE A 100 5.86 4.53 -5.66
N LEU A 101 6.96 5.21 -5.41
CA LEU A 101 8.03 5.41 -6.37
C LEU A 101 8.95 4.18 -6.33
N CYS A 102 9.06 3.47 -7.45
CA CYS A 102 9.95 2.34 -7.66
C CYS A 102 11.17 2.84 -8.45
N MET A 103 12.36 2.70 -7.85
CA MET A 103 13.62 3.06 -8.47
C MET A 103 14.42 1.78 -8.69
N ASP A 104 14.43 1.38 -9.93
CA ASP A 104 15.09 0.19 -10.45
C ASP A 104 16.35 0.60 -11.22
N GLU A 105 17.35 -0.28 -11.26
CA GLU A 105 18.44 -0.16 -12.23
C GLU A 105 17.89 -0.35 -13.65
N GLU A 106 18.45 0.33 -14.65
CA GLU A 106 17.90 0.35 -16.01
C GLU A 106 17.62 -1.07 -16.55
N ASN A 107 16.41 -1.28 -17.07
CA ASN A 107 15.89 -2.57 -17.59
C ASN A 107 15.60 -3.66 -16.55
N SER A 108 15.64 -3.35 -15.25
CA SER A 108 15.15 -4.26 -14.20
C SER A 108 13.63 -4.39 -14.28
N THR A 109 13.13 -5.62 -14.40
CA THR A 109 11.72 -5.95 -14.23
C THR A 109 11.45 -6.61 -12.87
N GLN A 110 12.27 -6.28 -11.87
CA GLN A 110 12.23 -6.94 -10.57
C GLN A 110 10.94 -6.64 -9.80
N LEU A 111 10.51 -7.61 -9.01
CA LEU A 111 9.36 -7.42 -8.12
C LEU A 111 9.67 -6.48 -6.97
N ASN A 112 10.90 -6.56 -6.44
CA ASN A 112 11.38 -5.68 -5.39
C ASN A 112 12.34 -4.66 -6.02
N PRO A 113 12.00 -3.37 -6.06
CA PRO A 113 12.89 -2.35 -6.59
C PRO A 113 14.13 -2.15 -5.70
N SER A 114 15.22 -1.66 -6.29
CA SER A 114 16.46 -1.35 -5.56
C SER A 114 16.29 -0.24 -4.52
N LYS A 115 15.48 0.76 -4.84
CA LYS A 115 15.09 1.85 -3.94
C LYS A 115 13.60 2.13 -4.08
N VAL A 116 12.98 2.55 -2.98
CA VAL A 116 11.54 2.84 -2.96
C VAL A 116 11.27 4.17 -2.26
N GLY A 117 10.29 4.91 -2.76
CA GLY A 117 9.79 6.14 -2.15
C GLY A 117 8.27 6.16 -2.05
N ILE A 118 7.73 7.17 -1.35
CA ILE A 118 6.29 7.40 -1.20
C ILE A 118 5.95 8.76 -1.79
N ILE A 119 4.97 8.78 -2.67
CA ILE A 119 4.45 9.99 -3.31
C ILE A 119 3.11 10.34 -2.65
N LEU A 120 2.97 11.57 -2.17
CA LEU A 120 1.69 12.17 -1.76
C LEU A 120 1.51 13.51 -2.49
N GLU A 121 0.33 13.74 -3.04
CA GLU A 121 -0.05 14.95 -3.75
C GLU A 121 0.98 15.36 -4.84
N GLY A 122 1.48 14.36 -5.57
CA GLY A 122 2.47 14.55 -6.64
C GLY A 122 3.90 14.81 -6.19
N SER A 123 4.18 14.85 -4.88
CA SER A 123 5.50 15.09 -4.30
C SER A 123 6.02 13.87 -3.55
N VAL A 124 7.33 13.63 -3.60
CA VAL A 124 7.95 12.54 -2.84
C VAL A 124 8.12 12.98 -1.39
N VAL A 125 7.45 12.29 -0.47
CA VAL A 125 7.44 12.63 0.97
C VAL A 125 8.35 11.73 1.81
N MET A 126 8.72 10.57 1.27
CA MET A 126 9.72 9.67 1.85
C MET A 126 10.52 9.01 0.73
N GLU A 127 11.83 8.90 0.91
CA GLU A 127 12.78 8.33 -0.04
C GLU A 127 13.68 7.29 0.64
N ASP A 128 14.49 6.59 -0.16
CA ASP A 128 15.47 5.58 0.26
C ASP A 128 14.89 4.50 1.20
N LEU A 129 13.65 4.09 0.96
CA LEU A 129 13.02 2.97 1.67
C LEU A 129 13.60 1.64 1.14
N ALA A 130 13.79 0.70 2.06
CA ALA A 130 14.57 -0.51 1.77
C ALA A 130 13.88 -1.48 0.80
N ASN A 131 12.54 -1.51 0.76
CA ASN A 131 11.79 -2.41 -0.10
C ASN A 131 10.33 -1.99 -0.25
N LEU A 132 9.67 -2.59 -1.26
CA LEU A 132 8.27 -2.31 -1.59
C LEU A 132 7.30 -2.61 -0.44
N PRO A 133 7.40 -3.74 0.28
CA PRO A 133 6.48 -4.04 1.39
C PRO A 133 6.57 -3.03 2.53
N GLN A 134 7.77 -2.54 2.85
CA GLN A 134 7.95 -1.49 3.84
C GLN A 134 7.31 -0.17 3.39
N ALA A 135 7.50 0.23 2.13
CA ALA A 135 6.89 1.44 1.59
C ALA A 135 5.36 1.36 1.63
N PHE A 136 4.78 0.23 1.24
CA PHE A 136 3.33 0.02 1.31
C PHE A 136 2.82 0.08 2.75
N CYS A 137 3.50 -0.58 3.69
CA CYS A 137 3.18 -0.54 5.11
C CYS A 137 3.16 0.90 5.66
N LEU A 138 4.21 1.68 5.36
CA LEU A 138 4.31 3.08 5.78
C LEU A 138 3.27 3.98 5.13
N LEU A 139 3.00 3.79 3.85
CA LEU A 139 1.96 4.54 3.14
C LEU A 139 0.58 4.25 3.73
N PHE A 140 0.31 2.98 4.07
CA PHE A 140 -0.90 2.61 4.81
C PHE A 140 -0.99 3.36 6.14
N GLY A 141 0.12 3.46 6.87
CA GLY A 141 0.22 4.25 8.09
C GLY A 141 -0.06 5.74 7.89
N LEU A 142 0.55 6.34 6.86
CA LEU A 142 0.37 7.75 6.50
C LEU A 142 -1.08 8.08 6.18
N ILE A 143 -1.76 7.22 5.41
CA ILE A 143 -3.17 7.41 5.06
C ILE A 143 -4.02 7.57 6.34
N TYR A 144 -3.76 6.77 7.37
CA TYR A 144 -4.46 6.88 8.65
C TYR A 144 -4.03 8.10 9.46
N ALA A 145 -2.73 8.36 9.55
CA ALA A 145 -2.17 9.46 10.33
C ALA A 145 -2.59 10.84 9.78
N LEU A 146 -2.75 10.95 8.47
CA LEU A 146 -3.11 12.17 7.75
C LEU A 146 -4.59 12.22 7.37
N HIS A 147 -5.39 11.22 7.76
CA HIS A 147 -6.81 11.12 7.43
C HIS A 147 -7.11 11.21 5.92
N LEU A 148 -6.27 10.60 5.10
CA LEU A 148 -6.42 10.61 3.64
C LEU A 148 -7.44 9.58 3.18
N ASP A 149 -8.04 9.83 2.02
CA ASP A 149 -8.82 8.83 1.31
C ASP A 149 -7.94 7.77 0.64
N TYR A 150 -8.46 6.55 0.50
CA TYR A 150 -7.78 5.55 -0.30
C TYR A 150 -7.71 5.98 -1.78
N PRO A 151 -6.55 5.81 -2.44
CA PRO A 151 -6.42 6.13 -3.86
C PRO A 151 -7.48 5.38 -4.67
N LYS A 152 -8.27 6.10 -5.47
CA LYS A 152 -9.43 5.55 -6.19
C LYS A 152 -9.07 4.34 -7.06
N TYR A 153 -7.90 4.38 -7.69
CA TYR A 153 -7.35 3.33 -8.56
C TYR A 153 -6.83 2.09 -7.82
N MET A 154 -6.71 2.15 -6.48
CA MET A 154 -6.23 1.06 -5.62
C MET A 154 -7.20 0.77 -4.45
N LYS A 155 -8.44 1.26 -4.56
CA LYS A 155 -9.40 1.26 -3.44
C LYS A 155 -9.68 -0.16 -2.93
N ASN A 156 -9.87 -1.12 -3.83
CA ASN A 156 -10.23 -2.48 -3.43
C ASN A 156 -9.08 -3.17 -2.69
N THR A 157 -7.83 -2.92 -3.11
CA THR A 157 -6.61 -3.44 -2.51
C THR A 157 -6.43 -2.90 -1.10
N PHE A 158 -6.56 -1.60 -0.88
CA PHE A 158 -6.43 -1.01 0.46
C PHE A 158 -7.55 -1.50 1.40
N ILE A 159 -8.79 -1.61 0.93
CA ILE A 159 -9.90 -2.17 1.70
C ILE A 159 -9.62 -3.64 2.07
N PHE A 160 -9.16 -4.45 1.12
CA PHE A 160 -8.81 -5.85 1.37
C PHE A 160 -7.72 -5.97 2.44
N VAL A 161 -6.64 -5.19 2.32
CA VAL A 161 -5.55 -5.17 3.30
C VAL A 161 -6.08 -4.73 4.67
N GLN A 162 -6.88 -3.67 4.76
CA GLN A 162 -7.49 -3.23 6.01
C GLN A 162 -8.29 -4.36 6.68
N GLN A 163 -9.16 -5.02 5.91
CA GLN A 163 -10.02 -6.09 6.41
C GLN A 163 -9.21 -7.30 6.88
N LYS A 164 -8.21 -7.73 6.12
CA LYS A 164 -7.37 -8.89 6.51
C LYS A 164 -6.50 -8.61 7.74
N ASN A 165 -6.19 -7.34 7.99
CA ASN A 165 -5.50 -6.90 9.19
C ASN A 165 -6.42 -6.67 10.40
N ASN A 166 -7.75 -6.76 10.21
CA ASN A 166 -8.73 -6.34 11.21
C ASN A 166 -8.44 -4.92 11.74
N PHE A 167 -7.89 -4.04 10.91
CA PHE A 167 -7.67 -2.66 11.31
C PHE A 167 -9.03 -1.99 11.46
N THR A 168 -9.35 -1.59 12.69
CA THR A 168 -10.58 -0.90 13.05
C THR A 168 -10.34 0.59 12.93
N GLY A 169 -11.05 1.26 12.02
CA GLY A 169 -10.90 2.68 11.74
C GLY A 169 -11.90 3.12 10.67
N ARG A 170 -12.20 4.42 10.64
CA ARG A 170 -13.16 5.04 9.72
C ARG A 170 -12.76 4.69 8.28
N ILE A 171 -13.67 4.13 7.48
CA ILE A 171 -13.44 4.00 6.04
C ILE A 171 -13.32 5.43 5.49
N PRO A 172 -12.17 5.81 4.93
CA PRO A 172 -12.05 7.11 4.27
C PRO A 172 -13.09 7.19 3.14
N GLY A 173 -13.95 8.22 3.17
CA GLY A 173 -14.99 8.45 2.16
C GLY A 173 -16.45 8.19 2.58
N ASN A 174 -16.73 7.64 3.76
CA ASN A 174 -18.09 7.61 4.34
C ASN A 174 -18.11 8.39 5.66
N SER A 175 -17.98 9.71 5.60
CA SER A 175 -18.06 10.57 6.78
C SER A 175 -19.46 11.14 6.96
N SER A 176 -19.98 11.05 8.18
CA SER A 176 -20.40 12.28 8.85
C SER A 176 -19.33 12.63 9.87
N PRO A 177 -18.91 13.90 10.01
CA PRO A 177 -17.82 14.32 10.90
C PRO A 177 -18.17 13.99 12.37
N PRO A 178 -17.16 13.78 13.25
CA PRO A 178 -17.45 13.57 14.66
C PRO A 178 -18.07 14.87 15.21
N ARG A 179 -19.30 14.79 15.72
CA ARG A 179 -19.87 15.89 16.48
C ARG A 179 -19.02 16.06 17.74
N ILE A 180 -18.33 17.20 17.82
CA ILE A 180 -17.71 17.68 19.06
C ILE A 180 -18.83 17.75 20.09
N ARG A 181 -18.87 16.83 21.06
CA ARG A 181 -19.65 17.05 22.28
C ARG A 181 -18.91 18.14 23.05
N ARG A 182 -19.49 19.34 23.11
CA ARG A 182 -19.08 20.36 24.07
C ARG A 182 -19.10 19.71 25.46
N LEU A 183 -18.03 19.95 26.23
CA LEU A 183 -18.05 19.77 27.67
C LEU A 183 -19.16 20.67 28.22
N GLU A 184 -20.31 20.09 28.56
CA GLU A 184 -21.27 20.73 29.45
C GLU A 184 -20.87 20.35 30.88
N GLU A 185 -20.32 21.38 31.54
CA GLU A 185 -20.38 21.72 32.95
C GLU A 185 -20.66 20.59 33.96
N VAL A 186 -19.64 20.32 34.78
CA VAL A 186 -19.78 19.62 36.06
C VAL A 186 -20.48 20.58 37.03
N PRO A 187 -21.64 20.23 37.62
CA PRO A 187 -22.16 21.00 38.74
C PRO A 187 -21.37 20.65 40.00
N VAL A 188 -21.04 21.69 40.76
CA VAL A 188 -20.49 21.64 42.12
C VAL A 188 -21.51 21.06 43.08
#